data_AF-A0A2N7Q9I8-F1
#
_entry.id   AF-A0A2N7Q9I8-F1
#
_cell.length_a   1.000
_cell.length_b   1.000
_cell.length_c   1.000
_cell.angle_alpha   90.00
_cell.angle_beta   90.00
_cell.angle_gamma   90.00
#
_symmetry.space_group_name_H-M   'P 1'
#
loop_
_entity.id
_entity.type
_entity.pdbx_description
1 polymer ?
#
loop_
_entity_poly.entity_id
_entity_poly.type
_entity_poly.pdbx_seq_one_letter_code
_entity_poly.pdbx_strand_id
1 'polypeptide(L)'
;MFYFDWTFWLLIPALIFALYAQNKVKSTYAHFSRLASSSRMTAAEVAEEILKYSPASDVRVERIPGHLTDHYDPRKKVLRLSEDVYDSPSIAALGVAAHEAGHAIQHAQ
;
A
#
# COMPACT_ATOMS: atom_id res chain seq x y z
N MET A 1 -30.04 23.83 19.64
CA MET A 1 -30.52 23.72 18.25
C MET A 1 -29.30 23.56 17.36
N PHE A 2 -29.15 22.42 16.69
CA PHE A 2 -28.16 22.31 15.60
C PHE A 2 -28.66 23.21 14.46
N TYR A 3 -27.96 24.30 14.19
CA TYR A 3 -28.26 25.15 13.04
C TYR A 3 -27.79 24.41 11.79
N PHE A 4 -28.74 24.00 10.95
CA PHE A 4 -28.45 23.47 9.63
C PHE A 4 -28.00 24.63 8.75
N ASP A 5 -26.69 24.75 8.55
CA ASP A 5 -26.06 25.78 7.72
C ASP A 5 -26.14 25.39 6.24
N TRP A 6 -26.52 26.31 5.36
CA TRP A 6 -26.62 26.06 3.92
C TRP A 6 -25.31 25.56 3.29
N THR A 7 -24.16 25.86 3.90
CA THR A 7 -22.85 25.38 3.45
C THR A 7 -22.71 23.85 3.49
N PHE A 8 -23.55 23.11 4.23
CA PHE A 8 -23.57 21.64 4.19
C PHE A 8 -23.81 21.07 2.79
N TRP A 9 -24.47 21.81 1.90
CA TRP A 9 -24.65 21.41 0.50
C TRP A 9 -23.32 21.29 -0.26
N LEU A 10 -22.28 22.03 0.12
CA LEU A 10 -20.93 21.91 -0.47
C LEU A 10 -20.25 20.59 -0.11
N LEU A 11 -20.65 19.96 1.00
CA LEU A 11 -20.10 18.66 1.40
C LEU A 11 -20.66 17.51 0.55
N ILE A 12 -21.84 17.66 -0.05
CA ILE A 12 -22.48 16.57 -0.80
C ILE A 12 -21.65 16.16 -2.03
N PRO A 13 -21.21 17.08 -2.92
CA PRO A 13 -20.31 16.71 -4.02
C PRO A 13 -18.99 16.11 -3.55
N ALA A 14 -18.40 16.66 -2.48
CA ALA A 14 -17.15 16.14 -1.91
C ALA A 14 -17.32 14.71 -1.36
N LEU A 15 -18.43 14.44 -0.68
CA LEU A 15 -18.77 13.12 -0.17
C LEU A 15 -19.00 12.12 -1.29
N ILE A 16 -19.76 12.49 -2.33
CA ILE A 16 -19.99 11.65 -3.51
C ILE A 16 -18.65 11.31 -4.17
N PHE A 17 -17.78 12.32 -4.35
CA PHE A 17 -16.46 12.11 -4.94
C PHE A 17 -15.59 11.19 -4.09
N ALA A 18 -15.57 11.37 -2.76
CA ALA A 18 -14.81 10.52 -1.86
C ALA A 18 -15.29 9.06 -1.90
N LEU A 19 -16.61 8.84 -1.91
CA LEU A 19 -17.21 7.51 -2.05
C LEU A 19 -16.83 6.86 -3.39
N TYR A 20 -16.92 7.62 -4.49
CA TYR A 20 -16.52 7.15 -5.80
C TYR A 20 -15.03 6.77 -5.83
N ALA A 21 -14.14 7.64 -5.35
CA ALA A 21 -12.70 7.40 -5.31
C ALA A 21 -12.37 6.16 -4.46
N GLN A 22 -12.98 6.05 -3.28
CA GLN A 22 -12.79 4.90 -2.40
C GLN A 22 -13.23 3.60 -3.07
N ASN A 23 -14.37 3.60 -3.76
CA ASN A 23 -14.87 2.42 -4.47
C ASN A 23 -13.97 2.07 -5.66
N LYS A 24 -13.46 3.07 -6.38
CA LYS A 24 -12.51 2.86 -7.47
C LYS A 24 -11.22 2.20 -6.99
N VAL A 25 -10.62 2.69 -5.90
CA VAL A 25 -9.40 2.09 -5.30
C VAL A 25 -9.66 0.64 -4.90
N LYS A 26 -10.75 0.37 -4.17
CA LYS A 26 -11.12 -0.99 -3.74
C LYS A 26 -11.33 -1.93 -4.92
N SER A 27 -12.05 -1.48 -5.95
CA SER A 27 -12.32 -2.28 -7.15
C SER A 27 -11.06 -2.56 -7.94
N THR A 28 -10.18 -1.57 -8.09
CA THR A 28 -8.89 -1.74 -8.78
C THR A 28 -8.00 -2.73 -8.03
N TYR A 29 -7.85 -2.56 -6.71
CA TYR A 29 -7.07 -3.49 -5.87
C TYR A 29 -7.60 -4.92 -5.99
N ALA A 30 -8.92 -5.12 -5.85
CA ALA A 30 -9.54 -6.43 -5.94
C ALA A 30 -9.40 -7.10 -7.33
N HIS A 31 -9.32 -6.31 -8.40
CA HIS A 31 -9.08 -6.82 -9.74
C HIS A 31 -7.62 -7.26 -9.90
N PHE A 32 -6.68 -6.39 -9.53
CA PHE A 32 -5.24 -6.66 -9.70
C PHE A 32 -4.64 -7.61 -8.66
N SER A 33 -5.31 -7.86 -7.53
CA SER A 33 -4.91 -8.90 -6.57
C SER A 33 -5.10 -10.32 -7.12
N ARG A 34 -5.91 -10.49 -8.17
CA ARG A 34 -6.14 -11.79 -8.83
C ARG A 34 -5.22 -12.03 -10.02
N LEU A 35 -4.52 -11.00 -10.48
CA LEU A 35 -3.65 -11.07 -11.66
C LEU A 35 -2.20 -11.17 -11.20
N ALA A 36 -1.58 -12.33 -11.46
CA ALA A 36 -0.16 -12.52 -11.23
C ALA A 36 0.68 -11.65 -12.18
N SER A 37 1.81 -11.14 -11.70
CA SER A 37 2.80 -10.44 -12.50
C SER A 37 3.48 -11.39 -13.49
N SER A 38 3.98 -10.84 -14.60
CA SER A 38 4.73 -11.63 -15.59
C SER A 38 6.06 -12.14 -15.05
N SER A 39 6.68 -11.44 -14.09
CA SER A 39 7.93 -11.86 -13.44
C SER A 39 7.73 -13.02 -12.48
N ARG A 40 6.50 -13.25 -11.99
CA ARG A 40 6.15 -14.24 -10.96
C ARG A 40 6.91 -14.09 -9.63
N MET A 41 7.60 -12.97 -9.44
CA MET A 41 8.20 -12.63 -8.17
C MET A 41 7.11 -12.36 -7.14
N THR A 42 7.37 -12.73 -5.90
CA THR A 42 6.56 -12.39 -4.73
C THR A 42 6.75 -10.92 -4.35
N ALA A 43 5.80 -10.36 -3.59
CA ALA A 43 5.92 -9.00 -3.11
C ALA A 43 7.14 -8.80 -2.20
N ALA A 44 7.50 -9.81 -1.40
CA ALA A 44 8.71 -9.78 -0.58
C ALA A 44 9.98 -9.68 -1.42
N GLU A 45 10.12 -10.51 -2.47
CA GLU A 45 11.27 -10.45 -3.38
C GLU A 45 11.36 -9.09 -4.08
N VAL A 46 10.23 -8.51 -4.49
CA VAL A 46 10.20 -7.18 -5.11
C VAL A 46 10.60 -6.08 -4.13
N ALA A 47 10.13 -6.14 -2.87
CA ALA A 47 10.56 -5.20 -1.83
C ALA A 47 12.07 -5.29 -1.58
N GLU A 48 12.59 -6.51 -1.41
CA GLU A 48 14.03 -6.75 -1.21
C GLU A 48 14.86 -6.25 -2.38
N GLU A 49 14.44 -6.50 -3.63
CA GLU A 49 15.15 -6.04 -4.82
C GLU A 49 15.16 -4.52 -4.94
N ILE A 50 14.03 -3.84 -4.69
CA ILE A 50 13.96 -2.38 -4.68
C ILE A 50 14.91 -1.80 -3.61
N LEU A 51 14.86 -2.33 -2.38
CA LEU A 51 15.66 -1.84 -1.27
C LEU A 51 17.15 -2.06 -1.50
N LYS A 52 17.54 -3.23 -2.03
CA LYS A 52 18.93 -3.62 -2.30
C LYS A 52 19.67 -2.60 -3.18
N TYR A 53 19.00 -2.00 -4.16
CA TYR A 53 19.61 -1.02 -5.07
C TYR A 53 19.35 0.44 -4.65
N SER A 54 18.95 0.66 -3.40
CA SER A 54 18.60 1.98 -2.86
C SER A 54 19.44 2.36 -1.63
N PRO A 55 19.39 3.63 -1.18
CA PRO A 55 19.99 4.05 0.09
C PRO A 55 19.44 3.29 1.32
N ALA A 56 18.25 2.68 1.21
CA ALA A 56 17.59 1.93 2.29
C ALA A 56 17.94 0.43 2.29
N SER A 57 19.11 0.04 1.78
CA SER A 57 19.54 -1.36 1.69
C SER A 57 19.71 -2.08 3.04
N ASP A 58 19.72 -1.35 4.15
CA ASP A 58 19.75 -1.89 5.51
C ASP A 58 18.35 -2.19 6.09
N VAL A 59 17.28 -1.86 5.36
CA VAL A 59 15.89 -2.16 5.75
C VAL A 59 15.58 -3.62 5.54
N ARG A 60 15.07 -4.29 6.59
CA ARG A 60 14.67 -5.70 6.53
C ARG A 60 13.22 -5.83 6.09
N VAL A 61 12.90 -6.88 5.33
CA VAL A 61 11.52 -7.25 4.97
C VAL A 61 11.04 -8.36 5.91
N GLU A 62 9.87 -8.16 6.53
CA GLU A 62 9.29 -9.10 7.50
C GLU A 62 7.81 -9.38 7.17
N ARG A 63 7.36 -10.60 7.47
CA ARG A 63 5.94 -10.97 7.38
C ARG A 63 5.22 -10.61 8.67
N ILE A 64 4.00 -10.09 8.55
CA ILE A 64 3.09 -9.89 9.67
C ILE A 64 1.69 -10.47 9.40
N PRO A 65 0.99 -10.93 10.45
CA PRO A 65 -0.39 -11.36 10.32
C PRO A 65 -1.30 -10.18 9.98
N GLY A 66 -2.37 -10.45 9.24
CA GLY A 66 -3.38 -9.46 8.86
C GLY A 66 -3.63 -9.41 7.36
N HIS A 67 -4.47 -8.46 6.96
CA HIS A 67 -4.80 -8.18 5.56
C HIS A 67 -4.67 -6.68 5.33
N LEU A 68 -3.87 -6.27 4.35
CA LEU A 68 -3.63 -4.84 4.06
C LEU A 68 -3.13 -4.05 5.29
N THR A 69 -2.30 -4.70 6.11
CA THR A 69 -1.66 -4.10 7.30
C THR A 69 -0.20 -3.74 7.04
N ASP A 70 0.20 -3.74 5.78
CA ASP A 70 1.55 -3.45 5.29
C ASP A 70 1.98 -2.05 5.71
N HIS A 71 3.22 -1.94 6.20
CA HIS A 71 3.79 -0.65 6.59
C HIS A 71 5.31 -0.71 6.74
N TYR A 72 5.98 0.39 6.44
CA TYR A 72 7.34 0.65 6.87
C TYR A 72 7.41 1.22 8.31
N ASP A 73 8.31 0.68 9.13
CA ASP A 73 8.63 1.16 10.48
C ASP A 73 10.01 1.83 10.50
N PRO A 74 10.09 3.17 10.52
CA PRO A 74 11.35 3.90 10.46
C PRO A 74 12.21 3.73 11.71
N ARG A 75 11.61 3.43 12.87
CA ARG A 75 12.34 3.28 14.13
C ARG A 75 13.15 1.99 14.17
N LYS A 76 12.61 0.94 13.56
CA LYS A 76 13.24 -0.38 13.50
C LYS A 76 13.91 -0.65 12.15
N LYS A 77 13.70 0.22 11.16
CA LYS A 77 14.12 0.01 9.76
C LYS A 77 13.64 -1.34 9.22
N VAL A 78 12.34 -1.57 9.37
CA VAL A 78 11.69 -2.81 8.92
C VAL A 78 10.51 -2.47 8.03
N LEU A 79 10.44 -3.07 6.85
CA LEU A 79 9.29 -3.09 5.97
C LEU A 79 8.47 -4.34 6.28
N ARG A 80 7.23 -4.17 6.73
CA ARG A 80 6.35 -5.28 7.08
C ARG A 80 5.30 -5.48 6.01
N LEU A 81 5.20 -6.69 5.51
CA LEU A 81 4.16 -7.09 4.56
C LEU A 81 3.17 -8.05 5.24
N SER A 82 1.89 -7.84 4.98
CA SER A 82 0.80 -8.70 5.43
C SER A 82 0.88 -10.08 4.78
N GLU A 83 0.32 -11.11 5.43
CA GLU A 83 0.43 -12.50 4.97
C GLU A 83 -0.07 -12.71 3.54
N ASP A 84 -1.14 -12.02 3.13
CA ASP A 84 -1.70 -12.11 1.79
C ASP A 84 -0.93 -11.32 0.73
N VAL A 85 -0.04 -10.41 1.15
CA VAL A 85 0.84 -9.64 0.27
C VAL A 85 2.20 -10.33 0.16
N TYR A 86 2.81 -10.73 1.27
CA TYR A 86 4.21 -11.19 1.35
C TYR A 86 4.58 -12.22 0.27
N ASP A 87 3.81 -13.32 0.15
CA ASP A 87 4.05 -14.38 -0.85
C ASP A 87 3.29 -14.17 -2.15
N SER A 88 2.48 -13.13 -2.26
CA SER A 88 1.61 -12.96 -3.42
C SER A 88 2.40 -12.42 -4.60
N PRO A 89 2.36 -13.09 -5.76
CA PRO A 89 2.95 -12.57 -6.99
C PRO A 89 1.99 -11.64 -7.74
N SER A 90 0.90 -11.18 -7.11
CA SER A 90 -0.11 -10.37 -7.78
C SER A 90 0.37 -8.94 -8.04
N ILE A 91 -0.13 -8.32 -9.11
CA ILE A 91 0.20 -6.93 -9.46
C ILE A 91 -0.12 -5.98 -8.31
N ALA A 92 -1.23 -6.21 -7.61
CA ALA A 92 -1.59 -5.41 -6.44
C ALA A 92 -0.58 -5.57 -5.29
N ALA A 93 -0.19 -6.80 -4.96
CA ALA A 93 0.78 -7.08 -3.89
C ALA A 93 2.15 -6.47 -4.18
N LEU A 94 2.63 -6.58 -5.43
CA LEU A 94 3.87 -5.93 -5.87
C LEU A 94 3.79 -4.41 -5.74
N GLY A 95 2.64 -3.82 -6.07
CA GLY A 95 2.39 -2.39 -5.89
C GLY A 95 2.47 -1.94 -4.42
N VAL A 96 1.92 -2.75 -3.50
CA VAL A 96 2.01 -2.49 -2.05
C VAL A 96 3.46 -2.57 -1.58
N ALA A 97 4.20 -3.64 -1.94
CA ALA A 97 5.61 -3.77 -1.61
C ALA A 97 6.46 -2.58 -2.12
N ALA A 98 6.25 -2.16 -3.36
CA ALA A 98 6.93 -1.01 -3.93
C ALA A 98 6.57 0.31 -3.22
N HIS A 99 5.31 0.49 -2.82
CA HIS A 99 4.87 1.66 -2.06
C HIS A 99 5.57 1.75 -0.71
N GLU A 100 5.61 0.65 0.05
CA GLU A 100 6.27 0.62 1.37
C GLU A 100 7.79 0.75 1.26
N ALA A 101 8.40 0.17 0.23
CA ALA A 101 9.81 0.38 -0.07
C ALA A 101 10.09 1.86 -0.40
N GLY A 102 9.13 2.55 -1.04
CA GLY A 102 9.19 3.99 -1.27
C GLY A 102 9.30 4.80 0.02
N HIS A 103 8.51 4.49 1.04
CA HIS A 103 8.60 5.14 2.36
C HIS A 103 9.97 4.90 3.02
N ALA A 104 10.50 3.68 2.91
CA ALA A 104 11.81 3.33 3.41
C ALA A 104 12.93 4.12 2.72
N ILE A 105 12.87 4.24 1.39
CA ILE A 105 13.84 5.00 0.60
C ILE A 105 13.78 6.49 0.93
N GLN A 106 12.59 7.06 1.04
CA GLN A 106 12.41 8.47 1.41
C GLN A 106 12.97 8.79 2.78
N HIS A 107 12.85 7.88 3.74
CA HIS A 107 13.43 8.05 5.07
C HIS A 107 14.97 7.94 5.08
N ALA A 108 15.56 7.20 4.14
CA ALA A 108 17.00 7.02 4.03
C ALA A 108 17.72 8.13 3.24
N GLN A 109 16.98 9.08 2.67
CA GLN A 109 17.50 10.28 1.99
C GLN A 109 17.66 11.45 2.96
#